data_AF-A0A8I2AFF1-F1
#
_entry.id   AF-A0A8I2AFF1-F1
#
_cell.length_a   1.000
_cell.length_b   1.000
_cell.length_c   1.000
_cell.angle_alpha   90.00
_cell.angle_beta   90.00
_cell.angle_gamma   90.00
#
_symmetry.space_group_name_H-M   'P 1'
#
loop_
_entity.id
_entity.type
_entity.pdbx_description
1 polymer ?
#
loop_
_entity_poly.entity_id
_entity_poly.type
_entity_poly.pdbx_seq_one_letter_code
_entity_poly.pdbx_strand_id
1 'polypeptide(L)'
;MIFVNFRPDGNYFKCSTIKTGRSSMVQKKMQKTGKNSEAKSSKSHPRCGLCGKTGKLTKTECCGQWICDDADQYVLFSYARNSCYRNHDRYTLCSYHFHEGHEGDWKECQKCREDFETEMYVWYGTNEYNFEKLPNPPEYEPTKCAKCGKIIKLGEDGYSMFKGEYFCEKCRGLEL
;
A
#
# COMPACT_ATOMS: atom_id res chain seq x y z
N MET A 1 6.59 24.50 -11.05
CA MET A 1 6.92 23.46 -10.05
C MET A 1 5.91 23.56 -8.93
N ILE A 2 4.97 22.63 -8.86
CA ILE A 2 3.89 22.64 -7.86
C ILE A 2 3.96 21.31 -7.12
N PHE A 3 4.43 21.36 -5.88
CA PHE A 3 4.30 20.26 -4.93
C PHE A 3 2.97 20.45 -4.22
N VAL A 4 2.03 19.51 -4.38
CA VAL A 4 0.85 19.41 -3.52
C VAL A 4 1.09 18.31 -2.49
N ASN A 5 1.68 18.70 -1.37
CA ASN A 5 1.73 17.90 -0.16
C ASN A 5 0.58 18.34 0.76
N PHE A 6 -0.38 17.47 1.00
CA PHE A 6 -1.48 17.70 1.94
C PHE A 6 -1.14 17.03 3.28
N ARG A 7 -1.00 17.81 4.36
CA ARG A 7 -0.95 17.32 5.75
C ARG A 7 -1.96 18.10 6.62
N PRO A 8 -2.85 17.44 7.37
CA PRO A 8 -3.98 18.09 8.04
C PRO A 8 -3.78 18.19 9.56
N ASP A 9 -2.91 19.07 10.06
CA ASP A 9 -2.72 19.12 11.53
C ASP A 9 -2.07 20.38 12.11
N GLY A 10 -1.80 21.41 11.30
CA GLY A 10 -1.88 22.82 11.73
C GLY A 10 -1.38 23.23 13.12
N ASN A 11 -0.29 22.67 13.66
CA ASN A 11 0.23 23.08 14.96
C ASN A 11 1.76 23.18 14.99
N TYR A 12 2.21 24.40 15.29
CA TYR A 12 3.58 24.77 15.62
C TYR A 12 3.87 24.43 17.08
N PHE A 13 4.92 23.65 17.35
CA PHE A 13 5.52 23.59 18.68
C PHE A 13 6.88 24.29 18.69
N LYS A 14 6.93 25.42 19.41
CA LYS A 14 8.17 26.03 19.92
C LYS A 14 8.73 25.13 21.01
N CYS A 15 10.02 24.79 20.95
CA CYS A 15 10.73 24.25 22.11
C CYS A 15 11.91 25.17 22.44
N SER A 16 11.89 25.70 23.65
CA SER A 16 12.85 26.66 24.19
C SER A 16 13.79 26.00 25.18
N THR A 17 15.06 26.38 25.06
CA THR A 17 16.13 26.44 26.07
C THR A 17 16.58 25.16 26.79
N ILE A 18 17.82 24.80 26.47
CA ILE A 18 18.73 23.97 27.25
C ILE A 18 19.24 24.80 28.44
N LYS A 19 19.13 24.27 29.67
CA LYS A 19 19.99 24.67 30.79
C LYS A 19 20.50 23.43 31.51
N THR A 20 21.82 23.36 31.56
CA THR A 20 22.66 22.41 32.27
C THR A 20 22.65 22.69 33.77
N GLY A 21 22.63 21.63 34.58
CA GLY A 21 22.74 21.72 36.04
C GLY A 21 23.25 20.39 36.60
N ARG A 22 24.42 20.44 37.24
CA ARG A 22 25.24 19.33 37.77
C ARG A 22 25.22 19.45 39.29
N SER A 23 24.90 18.39 40.05
CA SER A 23 25.71 17.97 41.23
C SER A 23 25.18 16.76 42.02
N SER A 24 26.16 15.92 42.37
CA SER A 24 26.41 15.17 43.62
C SER A 24 25.46 14.10 44.20
N MET A 25 25.98 12.87 44.15
CA MET A 25 26.13 11.81 45.20
C MET A 25 25.24 11.85 46.47
N VAL A 26 24.61 10.72 46.82
CA VAL A 26 25.03 9.79 47.90
C VAL A 26 24.04 8.60 48.04
N GLN A 27 24.66 7.41 48.06
CA GLN A 27 24.28 6.04 48.44
C GLN A 27 22.96 5.75 49.20
N LYS A 28 22.24 4.70 48.75
CA LYS A 28 21.81 3.58 49.63
C LYS A 28 21.44 2.31 48.86
N LYS A 29 22.04 1.20 49.31
CA LYS A 29 21.92 -0.17 48.82
C LYS A 29 20.60 -0.78 49.30
N MET A 30 19.78 -1.32 48.40
CA MET A 30 18.77 -2.33 48.72
C MET A 30 18.69 -3.34 47.58
N GLN A 31 19.24 -4.51 47.83
CA GLN A 31 19.00 -5.72 47.05
C GLN A 31 17.52 -6.08 47.21
N LYS A 32 16.76 -6.02 46.12
CA LYS A 32 15.49 -6.72 46.00
C LYS A 32 15.55 -7.58 44.75
N THR A 33 15.64 -8.88 45.00
CA THR A 33 15.35 -9.99 44.09
C THR A 33 13.96 -9.79 43.48
N GLY A 34 13.92 -9.09 42.35
CA GLY A 34 12.75 -8.99 41.48
C GLY A 34 12.82 -10.13 40.47
N LYS A 35 11.91 -11.09 40.63
CA LYS A 35 11.69 -12.22 39.73
C LYS A 35 11.77 -11.77 38.27
N ASN A 36 12.55 -12.49 37.46
CA ASN A 36 12.41 -12.53 36.01
C ASN A 36 10.94 -12.87 35.69
N SER A 37 10.11 -11.85 35.48
CA SER A 37 8.90 -12.03 34.69
C SER A 37 9.38 -12.00 33.24
N GLU A 38 9.74 -13.17 32.73
CA GLU A 38 9.65 -13.42 31.30
C GLU A 38 8.26 -12.93 30.89
N ALA A 39 8.22 -11.83 30.14
CA ALA A 39 7.02 -11.36 29.50
C ALA A 39 6.62 -12.48 28.55
N LYS A 40 5.73 -13.38 29.02
CA LYS A 40 5.01 -14.32 28.17
C LYS A 40 4.38 -13.46 27.10
N SER A 41 4.96 -13.49 25.89
CA SER A 41 4.39 -12.80 24.76
C SER A 41 2.97 -13.32 24.63
N SER A 42 2.00 -12.45 24.95
CA SER A 42 0.61 -12.75 24.67
C SER A 42 0.56 -13.00 23.18
N LYS A 43 0.35 -14.25 22.75
CA LYS A 43 0.24 -14.60 21.34
C LYS A 43 -0.83 -13.69 20.75
N SER A 44 -0.42 -12.64 20.05
CA SER A 44 -1.35 -11.70 19.44
C SER A 44 -2.14 -12.52 18.43
N HIS A 45 -3.45 -12.55 18.59
CA HIS A 45 -4.33 -13.21 17.64
C HIS A 45 -4.02 -12.67 16.23
N PRO A 46 -3.97 -13.54 15.21
CA PRO A 46 -3.69 -13.10 13.85
C PRO A 46 -4.71 -12.04 13.42
N ARG A 47 -4.24 -11.05 12.67
CA ARG A 47 -5.05 -9.96 12.14
C ARG A 47 -4.73 -9.78 10.66
N CYS A 48 -5.71 -9.36 9.88
CA CYS A 48 -5.50 -8.94 8.50
C CYS A 48 -4.53 -7.74 8.50
N GLY A 49 -3.42 -7.84 7.77
CA GLY A 49 -2.45 -6.76 7.70
C GLY A 49 -2.92 -5.54 6.90
N LEU A 50 -4.01 -5.65 6.12
CA LEU A 50 -4.57 -4.52 5.36
C LEU A 50 -5.66 -3.76 6.14
N CYS A 51 -6.64 -4.48 6.73
CA CYS A 51 -7.78 -3.84 7.40
C CYS A 51 -7.82 -4.04 8.92
N GLY A 52 -6.91 -4.82 9.50
CA GLY A 52 -6.80 -5.04 10.95
C GLY A 52 -7.86 -5.97 11.57
N LYS A 53 -8.81 -6.49 10.78
CA LYS A 53 -9.83 -7.45 11.24
C LYS A 53 -9.20 -8.76 11.72
N THR A 54 -9.84 -9.43 12.68
CA THR A 54 -9.32 -10.66 13.30
C THR A 54 -10.13 -11.92 12.96
N GLY A 55 -11.27 -11.78 12.28
CA GLY A 55 -12.16 -12.88 11.92
C GLY A 55 -11.95 -13.35 10.47
N LYS A 56 -12.15 -14.66 10.24
CA LYS A 56 -12.01 -15.38 8.95
C LYS A 56 -10.79 -14.91 8.15
N LEU A 57 -9.62 -15.41 8.54
CA LEU A 57 -8.33 -15.03 7.95
C LEU A 57 -7.68 -16.22 7.24
N THR A 58 -6.96 -15.92 6.17
CA THR A 58 -6.07 -16.83 5.45
C THR A 58 -4.69 -16.19 5.29
N LYS A 59 -3.74 -16.91 4.68
CA LYS A 59 -2.45 -16.37 4.28
C LYS A 59 -2.39 -16.21 2.77
N THR A 60 -1.78 -15.12 2.32
CA THR A 60 -1.47 -14.91 0.89
C THR A 60 -0.41 -15.90 0.43
N GLU A 61 -0.55 -16.43 -0.78
CA GLU A 61 0.45 -17.34 -1.37
C GLU A 61 1.75 -16.62 -1.75
N CYS A 62 1.65 -15.38 -2.23
CA CYS A 62 2.79 -14.59 -2.72
C CYS A 62 3.77 -14.12 -1.62
N CYS A 63 3.26 -13.65 -0.47
CA CYS A 63 4.10 -13.05 0.59
C CYS A 63 3.84 -13.58 2.00
N GLY A 64 2.98 -14.60 2.15
CA GLY A 64 2.71 -15.27 3.43
C GLY A 64 2.05 -14.42 4.52
N GLN A 65 1.52 -13.24 4.19
CA GLN A 65 0.89 -12.32 5.14
C GLN A 65 -0.54 -12.75 5.49
N TRP A 66 -0.95 -12.48 6.73
CA TRP A 66 -2.34 -12.71 7.16
C TRP A 66 -3.28 -11.69 6.51
N ILE A 67 -4.34 -12.19 5.89
CA ILE A 67 -5.33 -11.40 5.15
C ILE A 67 -6.73 -11.96 5.35
N CYS A 68 -7.78 -11.15 5.12
CA CYS A 68 -9.16 -11.64 5.18
C CYS A 68 -9.40 -12.73 4.15
N ASP A 69 -10.10 -13.80 4.52
CA ASP A 69 -10.58 -14.84 3.61
C ASP A 69 -11.98 -14.46 3.11
N ASP A 70 -12.04 -13.46 2.23
CA ASP A 70 -13.26 -12.77 1.79
C ASP A 70 -13.45 -12.73 0.27
N ALA A 71 -12.67 -13.52 -0.48
CA ALA A 71 -12.75 -13.55 -1.95
C ALA A 71 -14.12 -14.05 -2.46
N ASP A 72 -14.77 -14.93 -1.69
CA ASP A 72 -16.12 -15.48 -1.95
C ASP A 72 -17.24 -14.43 -1.84
N GLN A 73 -16.97 -13.30 -1.20
CA GLN A 73 -17.94 -12.22 -1.01
C GLN A 73 -17.99 -11.25 -2.21
N TYR A 74 -17.11 -11.43 -3.20
CA TYR A 74 -17.08 -10.58 -4.39
C TYR A 74 -18.17 -10.98 -5.39
N VAL A 75 -19.03 -10.03 -5.76
CA VAL A 75 -20.02 -10.22 -6.82
C VAL A 75 -19.40 -9.87 -8.17
N LEU A 76 -19.46 -10.79 -9.13
CA LEU A 76 -18.94 -10.58 -10.49
C LEU A 76 -19.57 -9.33 -11.12
N PHE A 77 -18.78 -8.54 -11.84
CA PHE A 77 -19.16 -7.24 -12.45
C PHE A 77 -19.57 -6.12 -11.47
N SER A 78 -19.42 -6.30 -10.15
CA SER A 78 -19.67 -5.21 -9.19
C SER A 78 -18.55 -4.18 -9.13
N TYR A 79 -17.33 -4.55 -9.53
CA TYR A 79 -16.11 -3.74 -9.39
C TYR A 79 -15.85 -3.28 -7.94
N ALA A 80 -16.45 -3.97 -6.97
CA ALA A 80 -16.31 -3.64 -5.56
C ALA A 80 -14.89 -3.92 -5.06
N ARG A 81 -14.37 -3.00 -4.23
CA ARG A 81 -13.07 -3.10 -3.56
C ARG A 81 -13.22 -3.57 -2.10
N ASN A 82 -14.23 -4.39 -1.82
CA ASN A 82 -14.60 -4.81 -0.47
C ASN A 82 -13.88 -6.09 0.02
N SER A 83 -13.09 -6.76 -0.84
CA SER A 83 -12.34 -7.97 -0.48
C SER A 83 -10.84 -7.65 -0.39
N CYS A 84 -10.27 -7.86 0.80
CA CYS A 84 -8.84 -7.65 1.01
C CYS A 84 -8.02 -8.63 0.16
N TYR A 85 -8.37 -9.92 0.20
CA TYR A 85 -7.63 -10.96 -0.53
C TYR A 85 -7.63 -10.67 -2.02
N ARG A 86 -8.83 -10.52 -2.61
CA ARG A 86 -8.98 -10.33 -4.05
C ARG A 86 -8.32 -9.05 -4.54
N ASN A 87 -8.38 -7.97 -3.76
CA ASN A 87 -7.73 -6.72 -4.16
C ASN A 87 -6.21 -6.84 -4.10
N HIS A 88 -5.66 -7.48 -3.06
CA HIS A 88 -4.23 -7.76 -2.99
C HIS A 88 -3.78 -8.61 -4.20
N ASP A 89 -4.52 -9.67 -4.46
CA ASP A 89 -4.29 -10.61 -5.55
C ASP A 89 -4.29 -9.94 -6.94
N ARG A 90 -5.29 -9.09 -7.20
CA ARG A 90 -5.52 -8.50 -8.51
C ARG A 90 -4.74 -7.22 -8.77
N TYR A 91 -4.44 -6.45 -7.72
CA TYR A 91 -3.99 -5.05 -7.87
C TYR A 91 -2.61 -4.80 -7.27
N THR A 92 -1.80 -5.82 -7.02
CA THR A 92 -0.43 -5.61 -6.51
C THR A 92 0.62 -6.27 -7.39
N LEU A 93 1.81 -5.64 -7.45
CA LEU A 93 2.95 -6.22 -8.14
C LEU A 93 3.43 -7.50 -7.46
N CYS A 94 3.29 -7.60 -6.13
CA CYS A 94 3.66 -8.80 -5.37
C CYS A 94 2.89 -10.04 -5.83
N SER A 95 1.56 -9.95 -5.95
CA SER A 95 0.74 -11.06 -6.44
C SER A 95 0.96 -11.35 -7.91
N TYR A 96 1.07 -10.32 -8.76
CA TYR A 96 1.36 -10.49 -10.19
C TYR A 96 2.70 -11.22 -10.40
N HIS A 97 3.75 -10.77 -9.73
CA HIS A 97 5.08 -11.38 -9.80
C HIS A 97 5.06 -12.87 -9.43
N PHE A 98 4.29 -13.23 -8.40
CA PHE A 98 4.13 -14.62 -7.98
C PHE A 98 3.37 -15.46 -9.04
N HIS A 99 2.27 -14.96 -9.59
CA HIS A 99 1.48 -15.67 -10.59
C HIS A 99 2.22 -15.91 -11.90
N GLU A 100 3.03 -14.94 -12.33
CA GLU A 100 3.88 -15.10 -13.52
C GLU A 100 5.14 -15.95 -13.25
N GLY A 101 5.38 -16.35 -12.00
CA GLY A 101 6.52 -17.19 -11.63
C GLY A 101 7.86 -16.49 -11.87
N HIS A 102 7.91 -15.18 -11.70
CA HIS A 102 9.15 -14.42 -11.85
C HIS A 102 10.12 -14.73 -10.70
N GLU A 103 11.41 -14.75 -11.00
CA GLU A 103 12.45 -14.97 -10.00
C GLU A 103 12.86 -13.64 -9.33
N GLY A 104 13.31 -13.73 -8.07
CA GLY A 104 13.85 -12.59 -7.32
C GLY A 104 12.82 -11.81 -6.50
N ASP A 105 13.14 -10.56 -6.18
CA ASP A 105 12.22 -9.63 -5.52
C ASP A 105 11.41 -8.88 -6.57
N TRP A 106 10.09 -8.82 -6.39
CA TRP A 106 9.18 -8.10 -7.27
C TRP A 106 9.51 -6.60 -7.41
N LYS A 107 10.13 -5.98 -6.39
CA LYS A 107 10.50 -4.55 -6.42
C LYS A 107 11.58 -4.23 -7.44
N GLU A 108 12.46 -5.19 -7.71
CA GLU A 108 13.59 -5.06 -8.64
C GLU A 108 13.35 -5.86 -9.94
N CYS A 109 12.17 -6.46 -10.10
CA CYS A 109 11.85 -7.31 -11.22
C CYS A 109 11.61 -6.49 -12.49
N GLN A 110 12.54 -6.57 -13.44
CA GLN A 110 12.45 -5.84 -14.71
C GLN A 110 11.24 -6.25 -15.54
N LYS A 111 10.86 -7.54 -15.54
CA LYS A 111 9.67 -8.02 -16.27
C LYS A 111 8.41 -7.33 -15.76
N CYS A 112 8.21 -7.33 -14.43
CA CYS A 112 7.09 -6.62 -13.80
C CYS A 112 7.07 -5.12 -14.13
N ARG A 113 8.22 -4.50 -14.41
CA ARG A 113 8.31 -3.08 -14.81
C ARG A 113 7.90 -2.86 -16.26
N GLU A 114 8.17 -3.81 -17.14
CA GLU A 114 7.95 -3.71 -18.58
C GLU A 114 6.53 -4.18 -19.00
N ASP A 115 5.90 -5.04 -18.23
CA ASP A 115 4.57 -5.61 -18.53
C ASP A 115 3.40 -4.62 -18.38
N PHE A 116 3.66 -3.43 -17.81
CA PHE A 116 2.64 -2.42 -17.56
C PHE A 116 3.06 -1.03 -18.01
N GLU A 117 2.05 -0.21 -18.32
CA GLU A 117 2.23 1.24 -18.42
C GLU A 117 2.80 1.80 -17.11
N THR A 118 3.66 2.81 -17.19
CA THR A 118 4.38 3.31 -16.00
C THR A 118 3.43 3.77 -14.89
N GLU A 119 2.32 4.43 -15.23
CA GLU A 119 1.29 4.82 -14.27
C GLU A 119 0.68 3.60 -13.55
N MET A 120 0.39 2.52 -14.29
CA MET A 120 -0.18 1.28 -13.74
C MET A 120 0.83 0.52 -12.87
N TYR A 121 2.07 0.40 -13.33
CA TYR A 121 3.17 -0.18 -12.55
C TYR A 121 3.32 0.53 -11.19
N VAL A 122 3.37 1.87 -11.22
CA VAL A 122 3.48 2.68 -10.00
C VAL A 122 2.27 2.46 -9.10
N TRP A 123 1.06 2.47 -9.64
CA TRP A 123 -0.15 2.26 -8.85
C TRP A 123 -0.20 0.87 -8.21
N TYR A 124 0.08 -0.21 -8.96
CA TYR A 124 0.17 -1.57 -8.42
C TYR A 124 1.25 -1.71 -7.34
N GLY A 125 2.37 -0.99 -7.46
CA GLY A 125 3.44 -1.03 -6.46
C GLY A 125 3.20 -0.18 -5.21
N THR A 126 2.22 0.74 -5.21
CA THR A 126 2.11 1.77 -4.14
C THR A 126 0.72 1.94 -3.54
N ASN A 127 -0.32 1.32 -4.10
CA ASN A 127 -1.68 1.41 -3.60
C ASN A 127 -1.86 0.80 -2.19
N GLU A 128 -3.07 0.94 -1.65
CA GLU A 128 -3.44 0.53 -0.29
C GLU A 128 -3.54 -1.00 -0.07
N TYR A 129 -3.52 -1.80 -1.14
CA TYR A 129 -3.60 -3.26 -1.04
C TYR A 129 -2.23 -3.92 -0.88
N ASN A 130 -1.16 -3.12 -0.89
CA ASN A 130 0.21 -3.56 -0.69
C ASN A 130 0.55 -3.65 0.80
N PHE A 131 1.10 -4.79 1.23
CA PHE A 131 1.75 -4.91 2.54
C PHE A 131 3.09 -4.18 2.59
N GLU A 132 3.82 -4.20 1.47
CA GLU A 132 5.06 -3.47 1.27
C GLU A 132 4.95 -2.65 0.00
N LYS A 133 5.37 -1.39 0.04
CA LYS A 133 5.28 -0.48 -1.11
C LYS A 133 6.61 -0.41 -1.86
N LEU A 134 6.52 -0.18 -3.17
CA LEU A 134 7.65 0.12 -4.03
C LEU A 134 8.35 1.38 -3.50
N PRO A 135 9.63 1.31 -3.10
CA PRO A 135 10.30 2.40 -2.38
C PRO A 135 10.59 3.63 -3.27
N ASN A 136 10.95 3.40 -4.54
CA ASN A 136 11.32 4.47 -5.48
C ASN A 136 10.53 4.30 -6.79
N PRO A 137 9.21 4.56 -6.79
CA PRO A 137 8.40 4.46 -8.00
C PRO A 137 8.90 5.45 -9.06
N PRO A 138 9.00 5.05 -10.35
CA PRO A 138 9.35 5.97 -11.42
C PRO A 138 8.32 7.10 -11.56
N GLU A 139 8.78 8.27 -11.97
CA GLU A 139 7.89 9.35 -12.38
C GLU A 139 7.20 9.02 -13.71
N TYR A 140 6.00 9.55 -13.91
CA TYR A 140 5.23 9.40 -15.15
C TYR A 140 4.40 10.66 -15.42
N GLU A 141 4.10 10.89 -16.69
CA GLU A 141 3.12 11.90 -17.09
C GLU A 141 1.70 11.34 -16.91
N PRO A 142 0.80 12.05 -16.19
CA PRO A 142 -0.55 11.55 -15.97
C PRO A 142 -1.29 11.30 -17.28
N THR A 143 -1.96 10.16 -17.36
CA THR A 143 -2.77 9.83 -18.53
C THR A 143 -3.94 10.80 -18.68
N LYS A 144 -4.17 11.29 -19.90
CA LYS A 144 -5.25 12.22 -20.22
C LYS A 144 -6.18 11.65 -21.27
N CYS A 145 -7.46 11.97 -21.16
CA CYS A 145 -8.43 11.66 -22.18
C CYS A 145 -8.10 12.42 -23.47
N ALA A 146 -7.93 11.70 -24.58
CA ALA A 146 -7.60 12.30 -25.88
C ALA A 146 -8.65 13.32 -26.37
N LYS A 147 -9.93 13.10 -26.02
CA LYS A 147 -11.05 13.98 -26.45
C LYS A 147 -11.21 15.25 -25.61
N CYS A 148 -11.13 15.14 -24.28
CA CYS A 148 -11.49 16.25 -23.37
C CYS A 148 -10.34 16.72 -22.47
N GLY A 149 -9.17 16.08 -22.53
CA GLY A 149 -8.00 16.44 -21.74
C GLY A 149 -8.07 16.13 -20.24
N LYS A 150 -9.20 15.58 -19.75
CA LYS A 150 -9.36 15.19 -18.35
C LYS A 150 -8.32 14.13 -17.98
N ILE A 151 -7.66 14.29 -16.82
CA ILE A 151 -6.79 13.25 -16.25
C ILE A 151 -7.64 12.00 -15.94
N ILE A 152 -7.14 10.84 -16.36
CA ILE A 152 -7.70 9.53 -16.09
C ILE A 152 -6.72 8.82 -15.17
N LYS A 153 -7.17 8.34 -14.02
CA LYS A 153 -6.36 7.49 -13.15
C LYS A 153 -6.49 6.04 -13.58
N LEU A 154 -5.50 5.49 -14.27
CA LEU A 154 -5.62 4.17 -14.90
C LEU A 154 -5.95 3.03 -13.92
N GLY A 155 -5.44 3.10 -12.68
CA GLY A 155 -5.72 2.07 -11.66
C GLY A 155 -7.11 2.18 -10.99
N GLU A 156 -7.80 3.32 -11.16
CA GLU A 156 -9.00 3.64 -10.37
C GLU A 156 -10.24 3.89 -11.25
N ASP A 157 -10.09 4.63 -12.34
CA ASP A 157 -11.17 5.15 -13.17
C ASP A 157 -11.59 4.16 -14.27
N GLY A 158 -12.83 4.30 -14.76
CA GLY A 158 -13.29 3.65 -15.98
C GLY A 158 -12.77 4.36 -17.24
N TYR A 159 -12.12 3.62 -18.13
CA TYR A 159 -11.62 4.13 -19.40
C TYR A 159 -11.70 3.08 -20.53
N SER A 160 -11.50 3.53 -21.77
CA SER A 160 -11.31 2.68 -22.94
C SER A 160 -10.05 3.11 -23.69
N MET A 161 -9.38 2.15 -24.32
CA MET A 161 -8.22 2.40 -25.18
C MET A 161 -8.59 2.14 -26.64
N PHE A 162 -8.17 3.03 -27.53
CA PHE A 162 -8.29 2.83 -28.97
C PHE A 162 -7.07 3.42 -29.69
N LYS A 163 -6.39 2.61 -30.51
CA LYS A 163 -5.18 3.01 -31.26
C LYS A 163 -4.10 3.70 -30.39
N GLY A 164 -3.92 3.25 -29.15
CA GLY A 164 -2.93 3.82 -28.21
C GLY A 164 -3.39 5.09 -27.49
N GLU A 165 -4.60 5.58 -27.76
CA GLU A 165 -5.18 6.71 -27.04
C GLU A 165 -6.16 6.26 -25.96
N TYR A 166 -6.25 7.06 -24.88
CA TYR A 166 -7.11 6.80 -23.74
C TYR A 166 -8.35 7.70 -23.77
N PHE A 167 -9.51 7.13 -23.48
CA PHE A 167 -10.79 7.83 -23.43
C PHE A 167 -11.48 7.58 -22.09
N CYS A 168 -11.88 8.66 -21.40
CA CYS A 168 -12.63 8.54 -20.16
C CYS A 168 -14.03 7.96 -20.41
N GLU A 169 -14.68 7.45 -19.37
CA GLU A 169 -16.01 6.84 -19.45
C GLU A 169 -17.08 7.71 -20.14
N LYS A 170 -16.98 9.04 -20.03
CA LYS A 170 -17.91 9.98 -20.69
C LYS A 170 -17.64 10.19 -22.17
N CYS A 171 -16.41 9.92 -22.60
CA CYS A 171 -15.97 10.09 -23.99
C CYS A 171 -15.88 8.75 -24.73
N ARG A 172 -16.04 7.61 -24.04
CA ARG A 172 -16.10 6.30 -24.67
C ARG A 172 -17.35 6.25 -25.56
N GLY A 173 -17.16 6.02 -26.85
CA GLY A 173 -18.24 6.01 -27.83
C GLY A 173 -18.69 7.41 -28.27
N LEU A 174 -18.24 7.79 -29.47
CA LEU A 174 -18.99 8.52 -30.49
C LEU A 174 -18.05 8.60 -31.71
N GLU A 175 -18.31 7.66 -32.63
CA GLU A 175 -17.74 7.48 -33.97
C GLU A 175 -16.26 7.06 -34.07
N LEU A 176 -16.08 5.78 -34.42
CA LEU A 176 -14.86 5.22 -35.01
C LEU A 176 -14.91 5.36 -36.54
#